data_AF-A0A645C3A8-F1
#
_entry.id   AF-A0A645C3A8-F1
#
_cell.length_a   1.000
_cell.length_b   1.000
_cell.length_c   1.000
_cell.angle_alpha   90.00
_cell.angle_beta   90.00
_cell.angle_gamma   90.00
#
_symmetry.space_group_name_H-M   'P 1'
#
loop_
_entity.id
_entity.type
_entity.pdbx_description
1 polymer ?
#
loop_
_entity_poly.entity_id
_entity_poly.type
_entity_poly.pdbx_seq_one_letter_code
_entity_poly.pdbx_strand_id
1 'polypeptide(L)'
;MAAQNIIRDFLNGIFVVLEDHYGVGDWIETSMGGGTVEKLTLRTTHLRDIDGNLIIIPNGSINGITNYTKNWSRATIKLRVPFDTDVRQAMHIMEETANSLQEENPSLFIGPPTVQGILDFLDSSILLRTLFDTTPGDQWVLSREYRLRVKEAFDRSGIRIAVPQSEVWLHSPSSEPKKMP
;
A
#
# COMPACT_ATOMS: atom_id res chain seq x y z
N MET A 1 -37.26 -3.07 16.84
CA MET A 1 -36.16 -2.48 16.04
C MET A 1 -35.03 -1.95 16.91
N ALA A 2 -35.24 -1.05 17.88
CA ALA A 2 -34.15 -0.55 18.75
C ALA A 2 -33.42 -1.65 19.55
N ALA A 3 -34.16 -2.57 20.18
CA ALA A 3 -33.57 -3.70 20.92
C ALA A 3 -32.79 -4.67 20.02
N GLN A 4 -33.20 -4.86 18.76
CA GLN A 4 -32.51 -5.74 17.82
C GLN A 4 -31.11 -5.20 17.45
N ASN A 5 -30.99 -3.89 17.25
CA ASN A 5 -29.70 -3.25 16.96
C ASN A 5 -28.74 -3.37 18.14
N ILE A 6 -29.23 -3.21 19.36
CA ILE A 6 -28.43 -3.39 20.58
C ILE A 6 -27.94 -4.84 20.67
N ILE A 7 -28.83 -5.83 20.54
CA ILE A 7 -28.45 -7.25 20.62
C ILE A 7 -27.39 -7.59 19.56
N ARG A 8 -27.57 -7.09 18.33
CA ARG A 8 -26.60 -7.28 17.25
C ARG A 8 -25.23 -6.68 17.58
N ASP A 9 -25.19 -5.48 18.15
CA ASP A 9 -23.93 -4.86 18.58
C ASP A 9 -23.21 -5.74 19.61
N PHE A 10 -23.92 -6.23 20.62
CA PHE A 10 -23.34 -7.08 21.67
C PHE A 10 -22.83 -8.42 21.12
N LEU A 11 -23.60 -9.09 20.27
CA LEU A 11 -23.19 -10.36 19.67
C LEU A 11 -21.93 -10.18 18.82
N ASN A 12 -21.91 -9.18 17.94
CA ASN A 12 -20.74 -8.89 17.11
C ASN A 12 -19.52 -8.54 17.97
N GLY A 13 -19.68 -7.74 19.03
CA GLY A 13 -18.59 -7.41 19.94
C GLY A 13 -18.02 -8.64 20.67
N ILE A 14 -18.88 -9.58 21.08
CA ILE A 14 -18.44 -10.85 21.68
C ILE A 14 -17.62 -11.66 20.68
N PHE A 15 -18.10 -11.82 19.45
CA PHE A 15 -17.38 -12.58 18.42
C PHE A 15 -16.04 -11.96 18.06
N VAL A 16 -15.93 -10.62 17.98
CA VAL A 16 -14.63 -9.95 17.76
C VAL A 16 -13.60 -10.36 18.82
N VAL A 17 -13.99 -10.44 20.09
CA VAL A 17 -13.09 -10.83 21.19
C VAL A 17 -12.85 -12.34 21.22
N LEU A 18 -13.90 -13.14 21.05
CA LEU A 18 -13.84 -14.60 21.16
C LEU A 18 -13.08 -15.25 20.00
N GLU A 19 -13.23 -14.70 18.79
CA GLU A 19 -12.56 -15.17 17.57
C GLU A 19 -11.24 -14.40 17.31
N ASP A 20 -10.89 -13.46 18.19
CA ASP A 20 -9.66 -12.67 18.15
C ASP A 20 -9.43 -11.98 16.78
N HIS A 21 -10.51 -11.44 16.19
CA HIS A 21 -10.46 -10.78 14.88
C HIS A 21 -9.53 -9.56 14.86
N TYR A 22 -9.58 -8.76 15.93
CA TYR A 22 -8.71 -7.62 16.15
C TYR A 22 -8.77 -7.19 17.62
N GLY A 23 -7.67 -6.63 18.10
CA GLY A 23 -7.51 -6.14 19.47
C GLY A 23 -7.14 -4.66 19.54
N VAL A 24 -7.03 -4.15 20.78
CA VAL A 24 -6.44 -2.82 21.02
C VAL A 24 -5.00 -2.82 20.53
N GLY A 25 -4.64 -1.79 19.77
CA GLY A 25 -3.32 -1.65 19.13
C GLY A 25 -3.26 -2.12 17.68
N ASP A 26 -4.22 -2.92 17.22
CA ASP A 26 -4.29 -3.30 15.81
C ASP A 26 -4.68 -2.11 14.92
N TRP A 27 -4.13 -2.05 13.71
CA TRP A 27 -4.62 -1.16 12.66
C TRP A 27 -5.62 -1.90 11.80
N ILE A 28 -6.86 -1.42 11.79
CA ILE A 28 -7.95 -2.01 11.01
C ILE A 28 -8.60 -1.01 10.09
N GLU A 29 -9.26 -1.51 9.05
CA GLU A 29 -10.11 -0.73 8.17
C GLU A 29 -11.49 -1.38 8.05
N THR A 30 -12.50 -0.53 8.10
CA THR A 30 -13.92 -0.87 7.99
C THR A 30 -14.56 -0.01 6.89
N SER A 31 -15.80 -0.30 6.52
CA SER A 31 -16.55 0.56 5.59
C SER A 31 -16.83 1.97 6.11
N MET A 32 -16.62 2.24 7.40
CA MET A 32 -16.84 3.55 8.03
C MET A 32 -15.54 4.33 8.29
N GLY A 33 -14.38 3.73 7.99
CA GLY A 33 -13.07 4.33 8.22
C GLY A 33 -12.06 3.31 8.75
N GLY A 34 -10.79 3.72 8.84
CA GLY A 34 -9.69 2.91 9.32
C GLY A 34 -8.77 3.67 10.27
N GLY A 35 -8.10 2.92 11.13
CA GLY A 35 -7.24 3.48 12.18
C GLY A 35 -6.76 2.43 13.18
N THR A 36 -5.94 2.87 14.14
CA THR A 36 -5.55 2.05 15.28
C THR A 36 -6.72 1.90 16.24
N VAL A 37 -7.00 0.67 16.67
CA VAL A 37 -8.00 0.39 17.70
C VAL A 37 -7.48 0.91 19.04
N GLU A 38 -8.03 2.03 19.50
CA GLU A 38 -7.72 2.58 20.83
C GLU A 38 -8.53 1.90 21.93
N LYS A 39 -9.79 1.54 21.61
CA LYS A 39 -10.71 0.96 22.60
C LYS A 39 -11.72 0.04 21.94
N LEU A 40 -11.78 -1.18 22.45
CA LEU A 40 -12.81 -2.16 22.12
C LEU A 40 -13.75 -2.35 23.33
N THR A 41 -15.05 -2.30 23.08
CA THR A 41 -16.09 -2.63 24.07
C THR A 41 -17.07 -3.63 23.44
N LEU A 42 -17.95 -4.21 24.26
CA LEU A 42 -18.98 -5.12 23.75
C LEU A 42 -19.92 -4.48 22.71
N ARG A 43 -20.12 -3.15 22.74
CA ARG A 43 -21.06 -2.47 21.85
C ARG A 43 -20.38 -1.65 20.75
N THR A 44 -19.20 -1.11 21.02
CA THR A 44 -18.54 -0.16 20.13
C THR A 44 -17.04 -0.39 20.03
N THR A 45 -16.49 -0.16 18.84
CA THR A 45 -15.05 -0.07 18.54
C THR A 45 -14.67 1.38 18.30
N HIS A 46 -13.55 1.81 18.85
CA HIS A 46 -13.01 3.16 18.71
C HIS A 46 -11.70 3.08 17.93
N LEU A 47 -11.62 3.79 16.81
CA LEU A 47 -10.46 3.87 15.95
C LEU A 47 -9.87 5.28 16.00
N ARG A 48 -8.55 5.39 16.04
CA ARG A 48 -7.81 6.62 15.81
C ARG A 48 -7.21 6.57 14.42
N ASP A 49 -7.66 7.46 13.54
CA ASP A 49 -7.09 7.56 12.20
C ASP A 49 -5.71 8.26 12.23
N ILE A 50 -5.07 8.32 11.07
CA ILE A 50 -3.73 8.91 10.93
C ILE A 50 -3.70 10.43 11.15
N ASP A 51 -4.84 11.10 10.96
CA ASP A 51 -5.02 12.54 11.17
C ASP A 51 -5.36 12.86 12.64
N GLY A 52 -5.51 11.82 13.48
CA GLY A 52 -5.80 11.94 14.90
C GLY A 52 -7.29 12.05 15.25
N ASN A 53 -8.21 11.80 14.32
CA ASN A 53 -9.65 11.79 14.60
C ASN A 53 -10.08 10.50 15.29
N LEU A 54 -11.03 10.62 16.23
CA LEU A 54 -11.64 9.47 16.89
C LEU A 54 -12.90 9.05 16.15
N ILE A 55 -12.90 7.84 15.60
CA ILE A 55 -14.04 7.22 14.93
C ILE A 55 -14.66 6.19 15.87
N ILE A 56 -15.92 6.40 16.25
CA ILE A 56 -16.66 5.50 17.16
C ILE A 56 -17.71 4.74 16.36
N ILE A 57 -17.57 3.42 16.34
CA ILE A 57 -18.36 2.54 15.48
C ILE A 57 -19.15 1.54 16.34
N PRO A 58 -20.49 1.44 16.21
CA PRO A 58 -21.25 0.35 16.79
C PRO A 58 -20.88 -0.99 16.12
N ASN A 59 -20.59 -2.02 16.91
CA ASN A 59 -20.11 -3.32 16.44
C ASN A 59 -21.10 -4.00 15.48
N GLY A 60 -22.40 -3.78 15.65
CA GLY A 60 -23.44 -4.33 14.78
C GLY A 60 -23.52 -3.65 13.42
N SER A 61 -22.81 -2.53 13.22
CA SER A 61 -22.69 -1.84 11.94
C SER A 61 -21.43 -2.27 11.17
N ILE A 62 -20.57 -3.07 11.78
CA ILE A 62 -19.36 -3.61 11.14
C ILE A 62 -19.75 -4.87 10.37
N ASN A 63 -19.84 -4.75 9.05
CA ASN A 63 -20.18 -5.88 8.17
C ASN A 63 -18.94 -6.65 7.68
N GLY A 64 -17.75 -6.05 7.77
CA GLY A 64 -16.48 -6.62 7.35
C GLY A 64 -15.31 -5.75 7.81
N ILE A 65 -14.15 -6.38 8.00
CA ILE A 65 -12.92 -5.73 8.47
C ILE A 65 -11.72 -6.22 7.67
N THR A 66 -10.76 -5.33 7.47
CA THR A 66 -9.39 -5.68 7.06
C THR A 66 -8.46 -5.35 8.22
N ASN A 67 -7.80 -6.36 8.78
CA ASN A 67 -6.78 -6.15 9.81
C ASN A 67 -5.40 -6.15 9.15
N TYR A 68 -4.65 -5.06 9.28
CA TYR A 68 -3.36 -4.86 8.62
C TYR A 68 -2.18 -5.34 9.47
N THR A 69 -2.41 -5.63 10.75
CA THR A 69 -1.35 -5.89 11.74
C THR A 69 -1.51 -7.23 12.47
N LYS A 70 -2.50 -8.04 12.11
CA LYS A 70 -2.70 -9.33 12.78
C LYS A 70 -1.56 -10.30 12.47
N ASN A 71 -0.80 -10.67 13.51
CA ASN A 71 0.32 -11.62 13.50
C ASN A 71 1.56 -11.16 12.71
N TRP A 72 1.37 -10.69 11.48
CA TRP A 72 2.40 -10.18 10.60
C TRP A 72 1.79 -9.19 9.61
N SER A 73 2.64 -8.43 8.94
CA SER A 73 2.21 -7.47 7.92
C SER A 73 3.03 -7.63 6.65
N ARG A 74 2.48 -7.15 5.52
CA ARG A 74 3.18 -7.18 4.23
C ARG A 74 3.40 -5.77 3.69
N ALA A 75 4.66 -5.41 3.52
CA ALA A 75 5.05 -4.25 2.72
C ALA A 75 4.94 -4.61 1.24
N THR A 76 4.01 -3.99 0.51
CA THR A 76 3.89 -4.16 -0.95
C THR A 76 4.32 -2.87 -1.63
N ILE A 77 5.53 -2.86 -2.20
CA ILE A 77 6.10 -1.69 -2.85
C ILE A 77 6.00 -1.87 -4.36
N LYS A 78 5.36 -0.90 -5.02
CA LYS A 78 5.25 -0.83 -6.47
C LYS A 78 6.03 0.39 -6.98
N LEU A 79 6.91 0.18 -7.94
CA LEU A 79 7.73 1.21 -8.56
C LEU A 79 7.46 1.24 -10.06
N ARG A 80 7.44 2.45 -10.63
CA ARG A 80 7.23 2.65 -12.06
C ARG A 80 8.53 3.13 -12.69
N VAL A 81 9.00 2.40 -13.69
CA VAL A 81 10.17 2.78 -14.48
C VAL A 81 9.78 2.97 -15.95
N PRO A 82 10.40 3.89 -16.69
CA PRO A 82 10.17 4.07 -18.13
C PRO A 82 10.43 2.79 -18.95
N PHE A 83 9.80 2.67 -20.13
CA PHE A 83 9.99 1.52 -21.02
C PHE A 83 11.41 1.36 -21.58
N ASP A 84 12.19 2.45 -21.65
CA ASP A 84 13.60 2.45 -22.07
C ASP A 84 14.56 2.05 -20.94
N THR A 85 14.06 1.73 -19.74
CA THR A 85 14.90 1.32 -18.60
C THR A 85 15.44 -0.10 -18.79
N ASP A 86 16.70 -0.31 -18.44
CA ASP A 86 17.21 -1.67 -18.21
C ASP A 86 16.56 -2.26 -16.96
N VAL A 87 15.50 -3.04 -17.16
CA VAL A 87 14.73 -3.65 -16.09
C VAL A 87 15.55 -4.65 -15.29
N ARG A 88 16.54 -5.33 -15.89
CA ARG A 88 17.39 -6.28 -15.14
C ARG A 88 18.28 -5.54 -14.16
N GLN A 89 18.89 -4.44 -14.61
CA GLN A 89 19.68 -3.57 -13.73
C GLN A 89 18.80 -2.97 -12.62
N ALA A 90 17.60 -2.49 -12.95
CA ALA A 90 16.65 -1.95 -11.96
C ALA A 90 16.27 -2.98 -10.90
N MET A 91 15.92 -4.21 -11.31
CA MET A 91 15.60 -5.30 -10.38
C MET A 91 16.78 -5.67 -9.49
N HIS A 92 18.00 -5.72 -10.05
CA HIS A 92 19.20 -6.02 -9.28
C HIS A 92 19.44 -4.98 -8.16
N ILE A 93 19.34 -3.69 -8.50
CA ILE A 93 19.47 -2.61 -7.51
C ILE A 93 18.35 -2.69 -6.45
N MET A 94 17.13 -3.01 -6.88
CA MET A 94 15.99 -3.22 -5.98
C MET A 94 16.23 -4.38 -5.00
N GLU A 95 16.85 -5.47 -5.46
CA GLU A 95 17.22 -6.63 -4.63
C GLU A 95 18.32 -6.28 -3.65
N GLU A 96 19.42 -5.67 -4.10
CA GLU A 96 20.52 -5.23 -3.24
C GLU A 96 20.03 -4.28 -2.14
N THR A 97 19.19 -3.32 -2.52
CA THR A 97 18.62 -2.36 -1.57
C THR A 97 17.72 -3.05 -0.53
N ALA A 98 16.95 -4.06 -0.95
CA ALA A 98 16.08 -4.79 -0.05
C ALA A 98 16.88 -5.66 0.93
N ASN A 99 17.92 -6.33 0.45
CA ASN A 99 18.80 -7.17 1.27
C ASN A 99 19.57 -6.32 2.28
N SER A 100 20.15 -5.18 1.87
CA SER A 100 20.81 -4.24 2.77
C SER A 100 19.85 -3.72 3.86
N LEU A 101 18.61 -3.38 3.49
CA LEU A 101 17.61 -2.93 4.48
C LEU A 101 17.29 -4.03 5.51
N GLN A 102 17.19 -5.29 5.06
CA GLN A 102 16.98 -6.44 5.94
C GLN A 102 18.19 -6.70 6.86
N GLU A 103 19.41 -6.65 6.33
CA GLU A 103 20.64 -6.87 7.10
C GLU A 103 20.79 -5.85 8.24
N GLU A 104 20.37 -4.60 8.01
CA GLU A 104 20.39 -3.55 9.02
C GLU A 104 19.25 -3.68 10.05
N ASN A 105 18.13 -4.31 9.69
CA ASN A 105 16.92 -4.36 10.52
C ASN A 105 16.34 -5.80 10.63
N PRO A 106 17.14 -6.82 10.97
CA PRO A 106 16.74 -8.22 10.81
C PRO A 106 15.52 -8.60 11.66
N SER A 107 15.33 -7.95 12.81
CA SER A 107 14.18 -8.20 13.71
C SER A 107 12.84 -7.70 13.17
N LEU A 108 12.84 -6.83 12.16
CA LEU A 108 11.62 -6.26 11.58
C LEU A 108 11.08 -7.08 10.39
N PHE A 109 11.86 -8.04 9.91
CA PHE A 109 11.52 -8.87 8.75
C PHE A 109 11.14 -10.28 9.19
N ILE A 110 10.15 -10.85 8.50
CA ILE A 110 9.71 -12.24 8.65
C ILE A 110 10.07 -12.96 7.35
N GLY A 111 11.30 -13.45 7.26
CA GLY A 111 11.83 -14.06 6.04
C GLY A 111 12.39 -13.06 5.02
N PRO A 112 12.95 -13.54 3.90
CA PRO A 112 13.69 -12.69 2.96
C PRO A 112 12.75 -11.80 2.13
N PRO A 113 13.18 -10.57 1.79
CA PRO A 113 12.47 -9.73 0.83
C PRO A 113 12.45 -10.39 -0.55
N THR A 114 11.41 -10.14 -1.34
CA THR A 114 11.27 -10.71 -2.69
C THR A 114 10.97 -9.64 -3.72
N VAL A 115 11.85 -9.49 -4.71
CA VAL A 115 11.58 -8.73 -5.94
C VAL A 115 10.91 -9.68 -6.94
N GLN A 116 9.65 -9.40 -7.30
CA GLN A 116 8.87 -10.26 -8.20
C GLN A 116 9.05 -9.88 -9.68
N GLY A 117 9.80 -8.82 -9.95
CA GLY A 117 10.02 -8.30 -11.29
C GLY A 117 8.84 -7.53 -11.86
N ILE A 118 8.57 -7.71 -13.15
CA ILE A 118 7.51 -7.00 -13.89
C ILE A 118 6.15 -7.54 -13.47
N LEU A 119 5.36 -6.69 -12.82
CA LEU A 119 3.97 -6.96 -12.47
C LEU A 119 3.02 -6.65 -13.61
N ASP A 120 3.25 -5.54 -14.31
CA ASP A 120 2.36 -5.05 -15.36
C ASP A 120 3.06 -4.04 -16.29
N PHE A 121 2.45 -3.79 -17.45
CA PHE A 121 2.80 -2.70 -18.36
C PHE A 121 1.68 -1.65 -18.31
N LEU A 122 1.97 -0.47 -17.77
CA LEU A 122 1.06 0.67 -17.70
C LEU A 122 1.29 1.60 -18.90
N ASP A 123 0.38 2.55 -19.13
CA ASP A 123 0.36 3.45 -20.30
C ASP A 123 1.72 4.08 -20.65
N SER A 124 2.51 4.48 -19.65
CA SER A 124 3.82 5.12 -19.86
C SER A 124 4.93 4.54 -18.96
N SER A 125 4.76 3.32 -18.44
CA SER A 125 5.75 2.74 -17.51
C SER A 125 5.63 1.23 -17.34
N ILE A 126 6.74 0.60 -17.02
CA ILE A 126 6.81 -0.78 -16.51
C ILE A 126 6.60 -0.73 -14.98
N LEU A 127 5.68 -1.54 -14.47
CA LEU A 127 5.39 -1.65 -13.04
C LEU A 127 6.20 -2.79 -12.42
N LEU A 128 7.15 -2.46 -11.55
CA LEU A 128 7.95 -3.42 -10.78
C LEU A 128 7.37 -3.57 -9.36
N ARG A 129 7.48 -4.76 -8.76
CA ARG A 129 7.00 -5.02 -7.40
C ARG A 129 8.03 -5.71 -6.51
N THR A 130 8.16 -5.21 -5.28
CA THR A 130 8.89 -5.83 -4.17
C THR A 130 7.95 -6.09 -3.00
N LEU A 131 8.11 -7.24 -2.33
CA LEU A 131 7.35 -7.65 -1.17
C LEU A 131 8.28 -7.90 0.03
N PHE A 132 7.90 -7.40 1.21
CA PHE A 132 8.50 -7.76 2.50
C PHE A 132 7.42 -8.28 3.44
N ASP A 133 7.67 -9.41 4.08
CA ASP A 133 6.90 -9.81 5.26
C ASP A 133 7.59 -9.23 6.48
N THR A 134 6.82 -8.58 7.36
CA THR A 134 7.34 -7.76 8.45
C THR A 134 6.59 -8.07 9.75
N THR A 135 7.20 -7.68 10.86
CA THR A 135 6.49 -7.56 12.13
C THR A 135 5.31 -6.57 12.00
N PRO A 136 4.24 -6.76 12.78
CA PRO A 136 3.05 -5.90 12.75
C PRO A 136 3.35 -4.40 12.82
N GLY A 137 2.90 -3.64 11.83
CA GLY A 137 3.03 -2.18 11.78
C GLY A 137 4.32 -1.68 11.10
N ASP A 138 5.35 -2.52 11.01
CA ASP A 138 6.63 -2.12 10.41
C ASP A 138 6.57 -2.02 8.88
N GLN A 139 5.55 -2.58 8.24
CA GLN A 139 5.36 -2.51 6.80
C GLN A 139 5.39 -1.08 6.28
N TRP A 140 4.85 -0.10 7.03
CA TRP A 140 4.82 1.29 6.58
C TRP A 140 6.16 1.99 6.73
N VAL A 141 6.90 1.73 7.81
CA VAL A 141 8.24 2.30 8.03
C VAL A 141 9.20 1.73 6.99
N LEU A 142 9.26 0.41 6.88
CA LEU A 142 10.14 -0.27 5.92
C LEU A 142 9.79 0.07 4.47
N SER A 143 8.50 0.19 4.12
CA SER A 143 8.11 0.61 2.77
C SER A 143 8.56 2.03 2.43
N ARG A 144 8.60 2.95 3.39
CA ARG A 144 9.04 4.35 3.15
C ARG A 144 10.56 4.40 3.01
N GLU A 145 11.27 3.76 3.93
CA GLU A 145 12.72 3.68 3.92
C GLU A 145 13.24 3.02 2.64
N TYR A 146 12.64 1.89 2.25
CA TYR A 146 12.99 1.22 1.00
C TYR A 146 12.78 2.11 -0.24
N ARG A 147 11.66 2.86 -0.32
CA ARG A 147 11.42 3.76 -1.44
C ARG A 147 12.47 4.87 -1.54
N LEU A 148 12.90 5.42 -0.40
CA LEU A 148 13.96 6.43 -0.36
C LEU A 148 15.28 5.84 -0.88
N ARG A 149 15.71 4.70 -0.33
CA ARG A 149 16.98 4.06 -0.74
C ARG A 149 16.98 3.66 -2.20
N VAL A 150 15.87 3.10 -2.71
CA VAL A 150 15.76 2.74 -4.12
C VAL A 150 15.82 3.99 -5.00
N LYS A 151 15.17 5.09 -4.60
CA LYS A 151 15.26 6.36 -5.34
C LYS A 151 16.72 6.84 -5.44
N GLU A 152 17.44 6.85 -4.33
CA GLU A 152 18.83 7.28 -4.31
C GLU A 152 19.75 6.34 -5.11
N ALA A 153 19.50 5.03 -5.03
CA ALA A 153 20.26 4.04 -5.80
C ALA A 153 19.99 4.15 -7.30
N PHE A 154 18.74 4.36 -7.70
CA PHE A 154 18.35 4.60 -9.09
C PHE A 154 18.99 5.88 -9.63
N ASP A 155 18.99 6.97 -8.86
CA ASP A 155 19.65 8.22 -9.26
C ASP A 155 21.15 8.02 -9.51
N ARG A 156 21.84 7.27 -8.62
CA ARG A 156 23.28 6.96 -8.79
C ARG A 156 23.56 6.10 -10.02
N SER A 157 22.62 5.24 -10.41
CA SER A 157 22.74 4.35 -11.56
C SER A 157 22.15 4.91 -12.86
N GLY A 158 21.64 6.15 -12.85
CA GLY A 158 21.03 6.78 -14.01
C GLY A 158 19.64 6.23 -14.39
N ILE A 159 19.02 5.43 -13.53
CA ILE A 159 17.67 4.90 -13.73
C ILE A 159 16.67 5.98 -13.31
N ARG A 160 15.76 6.33 -14.22
CA ARG A 160 14.72 7.33 -13.96
C ARG A 160 13.46 6.68 -13.40
N ILE A 161 12.80 7.38 -12.50
CA ILE A 161 11.41 7.06 -12.15
C ILE A 161 10.50 7.54 -13.28
N ALA A 162 9.48 6.75 -13.61
CA ALA A 162 8.58 7.09 -14.70
C ALA A 162 7.78 8.36 -14.39
N VAL A 163 7.71 9.24 -15.38
CA VAL A 163 6.79 10.37 -15.45
C VAL A 163 5.77 10.11 -16.56
N PRO A 164 4.56 10.69 -16.50
CA PRO A 164 3.63 10.62 -17.61
C PRO A 164 4.28 11.10 -18.91
N GLN A 165 4.17 10.32 -19.98
CA GLN A 165 4.62 10.70 -21.32
C GLN A 165 3.43 10.80 -22.26
N SER A 166 3.49 11.74 -23.20
CA SER A 166 2.46 11.90 -24.23
C SER A 166 3.12 12.21 -25.56
N GLU A 167 2.71 11.49 -26.60
CA GLU A 167 3.08 11.79 -27.98
C GLU A 167 2.03 12.71 -28.59
N VAL A 168 2.46 13.86 -29.11
CA VAL A 168 1.56 14.84 -29.74
C VAL A 168 1.74 14.77 -31.25
N TRP A 169 0.71 14.28 -31.93
CA TRP A 169 0.63 14.27 -33.40
C TRP A 169 0.16 15.63 -33.90
N LEU A 170 1.08 16.46 -34.39
CA LEU A 170 0.74 17.75 -35.00
C LEU A 170 0.33 17.55 -36.46
N HIS A 171 -0.97 17.49 -36.72
CA HIS A 171 -1.50 17.59 -38.07
C HIS A 171 -1.45 19.05 -38.53
N SER A 172 -0.52 19.38 -39.44
CA SER A 172 -0.60 20.65 -40.17
C SER A 172 -1.75 20.55 -41.18
N PRO A 173 -2.73 21.48 -41.18
CA PRO A 173 -3.75 21.49 -42.21
C PRO A 173 -3.05 21.68 -43.56
N SER A 174 -3.28 20.75 -44.49
CA SER A 174 -2.75 20.84 -45.84
C SER A 174 -3.22 22.15 -46.47
N SER A 175 -2.28 23.00 -46.89
CA SER A 175 -2.58 24.14 -47.74
C SER A 175 -3.21 23.63 -49.05
N GLU A 176 -4.52 23.78 -49.20
CA GLU A 176 -5.19 23.54 -50.48
C GLU A 176 -4.50 24.37 -51.57
N PRO A 177 -4.22 23.79 -52.76
CA PRO A 177 -3.67 24.56 -53.85
C PRO A 177 -4.71 25.60 -54.28
N LYS A 178 -4.34 26.87 -54.14
CA LYS A 178 -5.11 28.03 -54.57
C LYS A 178 -5.45 27.84 -56.06
N LYS A 179 -6.71 27.53 -56.39
CA LYS A 179 -7.17 27.52 -57.80
C LYS A 179 -6.94 28.92 -58.37
N MET A 180 -6.00 29.04 -59.30
CA MET A 180 -5.82 30.26 -60.09
C MET A 180 -6.91 30.30 -61.17
N PRO A 181 -7.55 31.47 -61.40
CA PRO A 181 -8.45 31.70 -62.52
C PRO A 181 -7.68 31.78 -63.85
#